data_AF-A0A5Q0UQ74-F1
#
_entry.id   AF-A0A5Q0UQ74-F1
#
_cell.length_a   1.000
_cell.length_b   1.000
_cell.length_c   1.000
_cell.angle_alpha   90.00
_cell.angle_beta   90.00
_cell.angle_gamma   90.00
#
_symmetry.space_group_name_H-M   'P 1'
#
loop_
_entity.id
_entity.type
_entity.pdbx_description
1 polymer ?
#
loop_
_entity_poly.entity_id
_entity_poly.type
_entity_poly.pdbx_seq_one_letter_code
_entity_poly.pdbx_strand_id
1 'polypeptide(L)' 'MPDGSLRNRRVSVRGRRTRGMSDLEDAVDEFLAAADDCYADYDRGYDDADAALRRLEAHIDDLRAAADE' A
#
# COMPACT_ATOMS: atom_id res chain seq x y z
N MET A 1 -6.39 -5.10 53.97
CA MET A 1 -7.54 -4.61 53.19
C MET A 1 -7.52 -3.09 53.27
N PRO A 2 -7.73 -2.32 52.18
CA PRO A 2 -8.85 -2.40 51.22
C PRO A 2 -8.47 -3.17 49.93
N ASP A 3 -9.31 -4.08 49.43
CA ASP A 3 -10.58 -3.85 48.69
C ASP A 3 -10.26 -3.31 47.28
N GLY A 4 -10.23 -4.17 46.26
CA GLY A 4 -11.44 -4.59 45.57
C GLY A 4 -11.46 -3.88 44.21
N SER A 5 -12.08 -4.47 43.18
CA SER A 5 -12.29 -3.85 41.86
C SER A 5 -11.04 -3.84 40.95
N LEU A 6 -11.01 -4.34 39.71
CA LEU A 6 -12.07 -4.74 38.79
C LEU A 6 -11.57 -5.85 37.87
N ARG A 7 -12.44 -6.83 37.69
CA ARG A 7 -12.63 -7.53 36.42
C ARG A 7 -12.57 -6.52 35.28
N ASN A 8 -11.67 -6.70 34.32
CA ASN A 8 -12.00 -6.33 32.94
C ASN A 8 -11.27 -7.25 31.97
N ARG A 9 -11.94 -8.36 31.67
CA ARG A 9 -11.97 -8.93 30.33
C ARG A 9 -12.38 -7.80 29.37
N ARG A 10 -11.43 -7.16 28.73
CA ARG A 10 -11.66 -6.57 27.40
C ARG A 10 -10.97 -7.47 26.40
N VAL A 11 -11.78 -8.37 25.88
CA VAL A 11 -11.67 -8.90 24.54
C VAL A 11 -11.22 -7.77 23.61
N SER A 12 -9.95 -7.77 23.19
CA SER A 12 -9.54 -6.97 22.03
C SER A 12 -9.93 -7.76 20.78
N VAL A 13 -11.23 -7.77 20.51
CA VAL A 13 -11.75 -7.98 19.16
C VAL A 13 -11.36 -6.74 18.37
N ARG A 14 -10.27 -6.83 17.60
CA ARG A 14 -10.07 -6.20 16.28
C ARG A 14 -8.60 -6.36 15.84
N GLY A 15 -8.29 -7.53 15.30
CA GLY A 15 -7.09 -7.73 14.47
C GLY A 15 -7.42 -8.04 13.00
N ARG A 16 -8.66 -7.81 12.54
CA ARG A 16 -9.13 -8.27 11.22
C ARG A 16 -10.02 -7.27 10.47
N ARG A 17 -9.61 -5.99 10.45
CA ARG A 17 -10.24 -4.94 9.60
C ARG A 17 -9.25 -3.90 9.04
N THR A 18 -7.95 -4.00 9.34
CA THR A 18 -6.92 -3.08 8.84
C THR A 18 -5.93 -3.73 7.89
N ARG A 19 -5.97 -5.06 7.71
CA ARG A 19 -5.03 -5.76 6.82
C ARG A 19 -5.18 -5.27 5.38
N GLY A 20 -6.39 -5.28 4.82
CA GLY A 20 -6.63 -4.71 3.48
C GLY A 20 -6.34 -3.21 3.35
N MET A 21 -6.33 -2.44 4.45
CA MET A 21 -5.90 -1.04 4.40
C MET A 21 -4.38 -0.95 4.34
N SER A 22 -3.66 -1.75 5.13
CA SER A 22 -2.20 -1.83 5.06
C SER A 22 -1.71 -2.47 3.76
N ASP A 23 -2.40 -3.50 3.26
CA ASP A 23 -2.08 -4.14 1.98
C ASP A 23 -2.24 -3.14 0.82
N LEU A 24 -3.26 -2.27 0.87
CA LEU A 24 -3.43 -1.17 -0.08
C LEU A 24 -2.40 -0.05 0.12
N GLU A 25 -2.08 0.33 1.35
CA GLU A 25 -1.05 1.33 1.65
C GLU A 25 0.33 0.87 1.13
N ASP A 26 0.68 -0.40 1.33
CA ASP A 26 1.91 -1.01 0.82
C ASP A 26 1.92 -1.02 -0.72
N ALA A 27 0.80 -1.36 -1.37
CA ALA A 27 0.68 -1.32 -2.83
C ALA A 27 0.79 0.11 -3.41
N VAL A 28 0.25 1.11 -2.70
CA VAL A 28 0.40 2.53 -3.08
C VAL A 28 1.86 2.97 -2.96
N ASP A 29 2.55 2.62 -1.87
CA ASP A 29 3.97 2.96 -1.70
C ASP A 29 4.83 2.31 -2.78
N GLU A 30 4.56 1.05 -3.14
CA GLU A 30 5.25 0.36 -4.25
C GLU A 30 4.99 1.05 -5.60
N PHE A 31 3.74 1.43 -5.87
CA PHE A 31 3.39 2.18 -7.07
C PHE A 31 4.14 3.52 -7.16
N LEU A 32 4.19 4.28 -6.06
CA LEU A 32 4.86 5.58 -6.04
C LEU A 32 6.38 5.43 -6.27
N ALA A 33 7.02 4.45 -5.63
CA ALA A 33 8.43 4.16 -5.84
C ALA A 33 8.72 3.77 -7.30
N ALA A 34 7.89 2.90 -7.88
CA ALA A 34 8.03 2.49 -9.27
C ALA A 34 7.81 3.66 -10.25
N ALA A 35 6.89 4.57 -9.95
CA ALA A 35 6.66 5.77 -10.74
C ALA A 35 7.87 6.72 -10.70
N ASP A 36 8.43 6.97 -9.53
CA ASP A 36 9.64 7.78 -9.36
C ASP A 36 10.84 7.19 -10.14
N ASP A 37 11.05 5.87 -10.06
CA ASP A 37 12.08 5.19 -10.84
C ASP A 37 11.85 5.36 -12.35
N CYS A 38 10.61 5.23 -12.80
CA CYS A 38 10.26 5.38 -14.21
C CYS A 38 10.50 6.82 -14.71
N TYR A 39 10.20 7.83 -13.90
CA TYR A 39 10.53 9.22 -14.21
C TYR A 39 12.04 9.47 -14.20
N ALA A 40 12.78 8.88 -13.27
CA ALA A 40 14.23 9.00 -13.19
C ALA A 40 14.93 8.36 -14.41
N ASP A 41 14.43 7.20 -14.87
CA ASP A 41 14.94 6.52 -16.05
C ASP A 41 14.61 7.28 -17.34
N TYR A 42 13.42 7.88 -17.44
CA TYR A 42 13.06 8.78 -18.53
C TYR A 42 13.94 10.05 -18.55
N ASP A 43 14.14 10.71 -17.40
CA ASP A 43 14.97 11.93 -17.29
C ASP A 43 16.44 11.67 -17.63
N ARG A 44 16.94 10.47 -17.30
CA ARG A 44 18.28 10.00 -17.70
C ARG A 44 18.38 9.58 -19.17
N GLY A 45 17.25 9.49 -19.87
CA GLY A 45 17.18 9.02 -21.26
C GLY A 45 17.43 7.54 -21.43
N TYR A 46 17.24 6.73 -20.37
CA TYR A 46 17.33 5.27 -20.44
C TYR A 46 16.06 4.63 -21.02
N ASP A 47 14.91 5.30 -20.87
CA ASP A 47 13.62 4.87 -21.40
C ASP A 47 12.96 5.98 -22.23
N ASP A 48 12.28 5.59 -23.31
CA ASP A 48 11.44 6.49 -24.10
C ASP A 48 10.10 6.75 -23.39
N ALA A 49 9.45 7.88 -23.72
CA ALA A 49 8.17 8.26 -23.10
C ALA A 49 7.11 7.16 -23.20
N ASP A 50 7.04 6.45 -24.35
CA ASP A 50 6.10 5.34 -24.54
C ASP A 50 6.42 4.12 -23.66
N ALA A 51 7.70 3.87 -23.37
CA ALA A 51 8.11 2.78 -22.49
C ALA A 51 7.80 3.12 -21.02
N ALA A 52 8.02 4.38 -20.62
CA ALA A 52 7.65 4.85 -19.30
C ALA A 52 6.13 4.81 -19.07
N LEU A 53 5.34 5.26 -20.06
CA LEU A 53 3.87 5.20 -20.00
C LEU A 53 3.36 3.76 -19.88
N ARG A 54 3.92 2.80 -20.63
CA ARG A 54 3.53 1.39 -20.53
C ARG A 54 3.84 0.78 -19.16
N ARG A 55 4.97 1.13 -18.55
CA ARG A 55 5.29 0.69 -17.18
C ARG A 55 4.30 1.27 -16.17
N LEU A 56 4.05 2.57 -16.24
CA LEU A 56 3.08 3.23 -15.37
C LEU A 56 1.67 2.63 -15.51
N GLU A 57 1.23 2.33 -16.74
CA GLU A 57 -0.06 1.69 -16.99
C GLU A 57 -0.16 0.31 -16.32
N ALA A 58 0.89 -0.52 -16.43
CA ALA A 58 0.95 -1.81 -15.74
C ALA A 58 0.87 -1.66 -14.21
N HIS A 59 1.65 -0.74 -13.63
CA HIS A 59 1.63 -0.48 -12.19
C HIS A 59 0.29 0.08 -11.70
N ILE A 60 -0.43 0.86 -12.53
CA ILE A 60 -1.78 1.33 -12.22
C ILE A 60 -2.77 0.17 -12.20
N ASP A 61 -2.68 -0.77 -13.13
CA ASP A 61 -3.57 -1.94 -13.17
C ASP A 61 -3.32 -2.86 -11.95
N ASP A 62 -2.06 -3.05 -11.57
CA ASP A 62 -1.70 -3.80 -10.35
C ASP A 62 -2.27 -3.13 -9.09
N LEU A 63 -2.15 -1.80 -8.99
CA LEU A 63 -2.72 -1.04 -7.87
C LEU A 63 -4.26 -1.11 -7.83
N ARG A 64 -4.92 -1.06 -9.00
CA ARG A 64 -6.39 -1.21 -9.09
C ARG A 64 -6.83 -2.60 -8.66
N ALA A 65 -6.12 -3.64 -9.10
CA ALA A 65 -6.42 -5.01 -8.69
C ALA A 65 -6.29 -5.17 -7.16
N ALA A 66 -5.27 -4.57 -6.54
CA ALA A 66 -5.10 -4.56 -5.09
C ALA A 66 -6.19 -3.76 -4.36
N ALA A 67 -6.73 -2.71 -4.97
CA ALA A 67 -7.81 -1.91 -4.39
C ALA A 67 -9.20 -2.56 -4.48
N ASP A 68 -9.41 -3.45 -5.44
CA ASP A 68 -10.67 -4.19 -5.65
C ASP A 68 -10.73 -5.53 -4.86
N GLU A 69 -9.65 -5.98 -4.21
CA GLU A 69 -9.58 -7.18 -3.34
C GLU A 69 -10.12 -6.93 -1.92
#